data_AF-A0A6M0BHA8-F1
#
_entry.id   AF-A0A6M0BHA8-F1
#
_cell.length_a   1.000
_cell.length_b   1.000
_cell.length_c   1.000
_cell.angle_alpha   90.00
_cell.angle_beta   90.00
_cell.angle_gamma   90.00
#
_symmetry.space_group_name_H-M   'P 1'
#
loop_
_entity.id
_entity.type
_entity.pdbx_description
1 polymer ?
#
loop_
_entity_poly.entity_id
_entity_poly.type
_entity_poly.pdbx_seq_one_letter_code
_entity_poly.pdbx_strand_id
1 'polypeptide(L)'
;MARYTRSIKITIPLDRLLPLLIEVLKSCDFEILYESDDYIMARESPGNISFTKLVTVDVLIDKSKATAQQVPINFVVKNEELPLQVNNHCRQMFELLQEAVNNNPDWQVAEELAT
;
A
#
# COMPACT_ATOMS: atom_id res chain seq x y z
N MET A 1 5.31 -8.47 15.49
CA MET A 1 5.16 -7.86 14.16
C MET A 1 3.73 -7.43 13.98
N ALA A 2 3.51 -6.11 13.95
CA ALA A 2 2.23 -5.54 13.55
C ALA A 2 2.08 -5.74 12.04
N ARG A 3 0.87 -6.09 11.60
CA ARG A 3 0.56 -6.32 10.20
C ARG A 3 -0.88 -5.91 9.94
N TYR A 4 -1.08 -5.07 8.94
CA TYR A 4 -2.37 -4.59 8.46
C TYR A 4 -2.47 -4.88 6.97
N THR A 5 -3.64 -5.34 6.53
CA THR A 5 -3.85 -5.70 5.14
C THR A 5 -5.15 -5.12 4.62
N ARG A 6 -5.16 -4.71 3.35
CA ARG A 6 -6.39 -4.32 2.67
C ARG A 6 -6.36 -4.80 1.23
N SER A 7 -7.42 -5.49 0.83
CA SER A 7 -7.65 -5.89 -0.55
C SER A 7 -8.73 -5.01 -1.17
N ILE A 8 -8.43 -4.39 -2.31
CA ILE A 8 -9.34 -3.50 -3.02
C ILE A 8 -9.32 -3.77 -4.53
N LYS A 9 -10.34 -3.29 -5.23
CA LYS A 9 -10.32 -3.15 -6.69
C LYS A 9 -10.22 -1.67 -7.05
N ILE A 10 -9.20 -1.30 -7.84
CA ILE A 10 -9.03 0.06 -8.35
C ILE A 10 -9.48 0.10 -9.81
N THR A 11 -10.27 1.12 -10.15
CA THR A 11 -10.71 1.39 -11.51
C THR A 11 -9.71 2.31 -12.21
N ILE A 12 -8.82 1.75 -13.03
CA ILE A 12 -7.81 2.47 -13.82
C ILE A 12 -7.24 1.57 -14.94
N PRO A 13 -6.80 2.12 -16.08
CA PRO A 13 -5.99 1.38 -17.05
C PRO A 13 -4.72 0.79 -16.40
N LEU A 14 -4.43 -0.49 -16.69
CA LEU A 14 -3.33 -1.23 -16.05
C LEU A 14 -1.95 -0.60 -16.30
N ASP A 15 -1.75 0.01 -17.47
CA ASP A 15 -0.53 0.72 -17.87
C ASP A 15 -0.30 2.00 -17.06
N ARG A 16 -1.34 2.61 -16.50
CA ARG A 16 -1.25 3.78 -15.62
C ARG A 16 -1.14 3.42 -14.13
N LEU A 17 -1.47 2.19 -13.75
CA LEU A 17 -1.57 1.79 -12.36
C LEU A 17 -0.22 1.86 -11.62
N LEU A 18 0.82 1.22 -12.18
CA LEU A 18 2.11 1.06 -11.50
C LEU A 18 2.78 2.42 -11.20
N PRO A 19 2.89 3.36 -12.17
CA PRO A 19 3.46 4.68 -11.87
C PRO A 19 2.68 5.45 -10.80
N LEU A 20 1.34 5.39 -10.82
CA LEU A 20 0.51 6.09 -9.83
C LEU A 20 0.58 5.46 -8.44
N LEU A 21 0.69 4.13 -8.32
CA LEU A 21 0.94 3.48 -7.04
C LEU A 21 2.27 3.94 -6.43
N ILE A 22 3.31 4.07 -7.25
CA ILE A 22 4.62 4.56 -6.81
C ILE A 22 4.53 6.01 -6.32
N GLU A 23 3.79 6.87 -7.02
CA GLU A 23 3.55 8.26 -6.59
C GLU A 23 2.80 8.32 -5.27
N VAL A 24 1.75 7.52 -5.09
CA VAL A 24 1.02 7.41 -3.82
C VAL A 24 1.94 6.95 -2.69
N LEU A 25 2.72 5.89 -2.90
CA LEU A 25 3.67 5.40 -1.90
C LEU A 25 4.69 6.48 -1.49
N LYS A 26 5.27 7.19 -2.47
CA LYS A 26 6.20 8.30 -2.21
C LYS A 26 5.54 9.45 -1.47
N SER A 27 4.27 9.76 -1.75
CA SER A 27 3.52 10.80 -1.03
C SER A 27 3.26 10.46 0.44
N CYS A 28 3.34 9.17 0.80
CA CYS A 28 3.23 8.66 2.16
C CYS A 28 4.60 8.37 2.79
N ASP A 29 5.67 9.04 2.32
CA ASP A 29 7.04 8.92 2.81
C ASP A 29 7.67 7.52 2.65
N PHE A 30 7.19 6.69 1.73
CA PHE A 30 7.83 5.42 1.40
C PHE A 30 8.87 5.55 0.26
N GLU A 31 10.04 4.95 0.47
CA GLU A 31 11.05 4.70 -0.55
C GLU A 31 10.83 3.34 -1.22
N ILE A 32 10.84 3.29 -2.55
CA ILE A 32 10.69 2.04 -3.30
C ILE A 32 11.99 1.23 -3.19
N LEU A 33 11.90 0.02 -2.64
CA LEU A 33 13.02 -0.91 -2.50
C LEU A 33 13.10 -1.90 -3.66
N TYR A 34 11.93 -2.30 -4.19
CA TYR A 34 11.82 -3.23 -5.30
C TYR A 34 10.53 -2.96 -6.07
N GLU A 35 10.59 -3.09 -7.39
CA GLU A 35 9.47 -2.93 -8.30
C GLU A 35 9.53 -4.02 -9.37
N SER A 36 8.40 -4.69 -9.57
CA SER A 36 8.12 -5.50 -10.75
C SER A 36 6.73 -5.18 -11.27
N ASP A 37 6.43 -5.78 -12.41
CA ASP A 37 5.16 -5.69 -13.10
C ASP A 37 3.92 -5.84 -12.21
N ASP A 38 3.96 -6.74 -11.23
CA ASP A 38 2.84 -7.16 -10.39
C ASP A 38 3.08 -6.97 -8.89
N TYR A 39 4.20 -6.35 -8.50
CA TYR A 39 4.60 -6.24 -7.11
C TYR A 39 5.48 -5.01 -6.84
N ILE A 40 5.18 -4.29 -5.77
CA ILE A 40 6.02 -3.20 -5.25
C ILE A 40 6.34 -3.48 -3.79
N MET A 41 7.62 -3.40 -3.43
CA MET A 41 8.07 -3.32 -2.04
C MET A 41 8.57 -1.90 -1.78
N ALA A 42 8.05 -1.26 -0.75
CA ALA A 42 8.53 0.03 -0.30
C ALA A 42 8.73 0.04 1.22
N ARG A 43 9.60 0.92 1.71
CA ARG A 43 9.87 1.09 3.13
C ARG A 43 9.81 2.56 3.48
N GLU A 44 9.23 2.85 4.63
CA GLU A 44 9.18 4.18 5.21
C GLU A 44 10.57 4.79 5.32
N SER A 45 10.68 6.05 4.92
CA SER A 45 11.89 6.84 4.99
C SER A 45 12.35 6.95 6.46
N PRO A 46 13.62 6.68 6.79
CA PRO A 46 14.07 6.56 8.18
C PRO A 46 13.81 7.77 9.08
N GLY A 47 13.81 8.99 8.53
CA GLY A 47 13.55 10.24 9.25
C GLY A 47 14.21 10.28 10.64
N ASN A 48 13.39 10.55 11.67
CA ASN A 48 13.77 10.47 13.09
C ASN A 48 13.21 9.21 13.80
N ILE A 49 12.81 8.20 13.03
CA ILE A 49 12.12 7.01 13.54
C ILE A 49 13.15 5.91 13.82
N SER A 50 12.97 5.18 14.92
CA SER A 50 13.80 4.00 15.21
C SER A 50 13.70 2.99 14.07
N PHE A 51 14.82 2.40 13.65
CA PHE A 51 14.85 1.36 12.60
C PHE A 51 13.84 0.24 12.84
N THR A 52 13.59 -0.13 14.11
CA THR A 52 12.61 -1.17 14.49
C THR A 52 11.16 -0.78 14.25
N LYS A 53 10.86 0.50 14.03
CA LYS A 53 9.51 1.01 13.75
C LYS A 53 9.26 1.23 12.27
N LEU A 54 10.30 1.24 11.43
CA LEU A 54 10.16 1.50 10.00
C LEU A 54 9.18 0.52 9.36
N VAL A 55 8.17 1.10 8.74
CA VAL A 55 7.10 0.34 8.10
C VAL A 55 7.54 -0.10 6.72
N THR A 56 7.32 -1.38 6.42
CA THR A 56 7.46 -1.92 5.06
C THR A 56 6.06 -2.17 4.51
N VAL A 57 5.85 -1.78 3.26
CA VAL A 57 4.63 -2.08 2.51
C VAL A 57 4.95 -2.97 1.32
N ASP A 58 4.18 -4.04 1.20
CA ASP A 58 4.11 -4.89 0.03
C ASP A 58 2.79 -4.60 -0.69
N VAL A 59 2.87 -4.21 -1.96
CA VAL A 59 1.70 -4.04 -2.84
C VAL A 59 1.70 -5.16 -3.86
N LEU A 60 0.66 -5.97 -3.88
CA LEU A 60 0.49 -7.08 -4.81
C LEU A 60 -0.63 -6.74 -5.81
N ILE A 61 -0.34 -6.82 -7.10
CA ILE A 61 -1.27 -6.50 -8.19
C ILE A 61 -1.70 -7.81 -8.85
N ASP A 62 -2.96 -8.21 -8.68
CA ASP A 62 -3.47 -9.45 -9.27
C ASP A 62 -3.84 -9.25 -10.75
N LYS A 63 -2.83 -9.29 -11.62
CA LYS A 63 -3.02 -9.21 -13.08
C LYS A 63 -3.86 -10.35 -13.64
N SER A 64 -3.89 -11.51 -12.99
CA SER A 64 -4.66 -12.68 -13.46
C SER A 64 -6.18 -12.47 -13.36
N LYS A 65 -6.60 -11.60 -12.44
CA LYS A 65 -8.01 -11.23 -12.22
C LYS A 65 -8.31 -9.80 -12.67
N ALA A 66 -7.35 -9.10 -13.26
CA ALA A 66 -7.54 -7.76 -13.78
C ALA A 66 -8.45 -7.79 -15.01
N THR A 67 -9.40 -6.85 -15.06
CA THR A 67 -10.19 -6.56 -16.26
C THR A 67 -9.65 -5.32 -16.94
N ALA A 68 -10.23 -4.93 -18.08
CA ALA A 68 -9.80 -3.73 -18.81
C ALA A 68 -9.85 -2.44 -17.98
N GLN A 69 -10.63 -2.42 -16.90
CA GLN A 69 -10.84 -1.23 -16.07
C GLN A 69 -10.63 -1.49 -14.59
N GLN A 70 -10.73 -2.73 -14.09
CA GLN A 70 -10.62 -3.01 -12.66
C GLN A 70 -9.42 -3.90 -12.37
N VAL A 71 -8.55 -3.44 -11.47
CA VAL A 71 -7.35 -4.18 -11.06
C VAL A 71 -7.44 -4.49 -9.57
N PRO A 72 -7.49 -5.77 -9.16
CA PRO A 72 -7.43 -6.14 -7.76
C PRO A 72 -6.02 -5.94 -7.21
N ILE A 73 -5.93 -5.28 -6.05
CA ILE A 73 -4.68 -4.93 -5.39
C ILE A 73 -4.79 -5.31 -3.92
N ASN A 74 -3.72 -5.89 -3.39
CA ASN A 74 -3.59 -6.19 -1.97
C ASN A 74 -2.41 -5.41 -1.38
N PHE A 75 -2.69 -4.63 -0.34
CA PHE A 75 -1.68 -3.93 0.45
C PHE A 75 -1.40 -4.74 1.71
N VAL A 76 -0.12 -4.95 2.01
CA VAL A 76 0.35 -5.54 3.26
C VAL A 76 1.33 -4.58 3.90
N VAL A 77 0.94 -3.96 5.01
CA VAL A 77 1.73 -2.99 5.76
C VAL A 77 2.20 -3.64 7.06
N LYS A 78 3.51 -3.66 7.31
CA LYS A 78 4.11 -4.40 8.44
C LYS A 78 5.34 -3.72 9.02
N ASN A 79 5.59 -3.89 10.31
CA ASN A 79 6.85 -3.53 10.97
C ASN A 79 7.12 -4.44 12.17
N GLU A 80 8.30 -4.30 12.80
CA GLU A 80 8.71 -5.14 13.93
C GLU A 80 8.01 -4.82 15.26
N GLU A 81 7.05 -3.88 15.32
CA GLU A 81 6.32 -3.59 16.55
C GLU A 81 5.43 -4.77 16.99
N LEU A 82 5.08 -4.80 18.28
CA LEU A 82 4.17 -5.82 18.82
C LEU A 82 2.71 -5.39 18.58
N PRO A 83 1.85 -6.29 18.07
CA PRO A 83 0.46 -5.95 17.70
C PRO A 83 -0.45 -5.64 18.89
N LEU A 84 0.00 -5.85 20.13
CA LEU A 84 -0.79 -5.63 21.35
C LEU A 84 -1.03 -4.14 21.66
N GLN A 85 -0.36 -3.22 20.95
CA GLN A 85 -0.64 -1.78 21.05
C GLN A 85 -1.59 -1.34 19.92
N VAL A 86 -2.82 -1.00 20.27
CA VAL A 86 -3.88 -0.60 19.32
C VAL A 86 -3.56 0.70 18.56
N ASN A 87 -2.72 1.55 19.14
CA ASN A 87 -2.17 2.76 18.53
C ASN A 87 -0.65 2.59 18.33
N ASN A 88 -0.26 1.78 17.35
CA ASN A 88 1.14 1.61 16.95
C ASN A 88 1.43 2.36 15.65
N HIS A 89 2.71 2.60 15.39
CA HIS A 89 3.17 3.37 14.23
C HIS A 89 2.80 2.69 12.91
N CYS A 90 2.88 1.35 12.85
CA CYS A 90 2.45 0.58 11.67
C CYS A 90 0.99 0.84 11.30
N ARG A 91 0.10 1.00 12.28
CA ARG A 91 -1.31 1.31 12.06
C ARG A 91 -1.50 2.72 11.51
N GLN A 92 -0.77 3.69 12.06
CA GLN A 92 -0.84 5.09 11.60
C GLN A 92 -0.42 5.20 10.13
N MET A 93 0.68 4.54 9.75
CA MET A 93 1.14 4.50 8.36
C MET A 93 0.18 3.73 7.44
N PHE A 94 -0.45 2.66 7.94
CA PHE A 94 -1.51 1.99 7.20
C PHE A 94 -2.69 2.92 6.94
N GLU A 95 -3.21 3.61 7.95
CA GLU A 95 -4.34 4.55 7.81
C GLU A 95 -4.00 5.70 6.86
N LEU A 96 -2.79 6.28 6.96
CA LEU A 96 -2.28 7.30 6.04
C LEU A 96 -2.25 6.80 4.58
N LEU A 97 -1.69 5.62 4.35
CA LEU A 97 -1.64 5.03 3.02
C LEU A 97 -3.06 4.76 2.49
N GLN A 98 -3.97 4.27 3.33
CA GLN A 98 -5.33 4.02 2.91
C GLN A 98 -6.09 5.30 2.56
N GLU A 99 -5.86 6.38 3.29
CA GLU A 99 -6.40 7.71 2.96
C GLU A 99 -5.89 8.19 1.59
N ALA A 100 -4.57 8.12 1.36
CA ALA A 100 -3.98 8.52 0.09
C ALA A 100 -4.50 7.68 -1.10
N VAL A 101 -4.65 6.37 -0.92
CA VAL A 101 -5.24 5.48 -1.93
C VAL A 101 -6.71 5.81 -2.19
N ASN A 102 -7.51 6.08 -1.15
CA ASN A 102 -8.94 6.37 -1.30
C ASN A 102 -9.21 7.74 -1.92
N ASN A 103 -8.34 8.72 -1.68
CA ASN A 103 -8.52 10.11 -2.10
C ASN A 103 -7.77 10.46 -3.40
N ASN A 104 -7.09 9.50 -4.03
CA ASN A 104 -6.37 9.76 -5.28
C ASN A 104 -7.38 10.06 -6.43
N PRO A 105 -7.25 11.21 -7.12
CA PRO A 105 -8.20 11.62 -8.15
C PRO A 105 -8.05 10.88 -9.49
N ASP A 106 -6.94 10.19 -9.73
CA ASP A 106 -6.65 9.48 -10.98
C ASP A 106 -7.28 8.08 -11.04
N TRP A 107 -7.88 7.59 -9.95
CA TRP A 107 -8.59 6.33 -9.93
C TRP A 107 -9.81 6.33 -9.02
N GLN A 108 -10.60 5.26 -9.08
CA GLN A 108 -11.72 5.05 -8.16
C GLN A 108 -11.62 3.69 -7.49
N VAL A 109 -11.81 3.64 -6.18
CA VAL A 109 -11.87 2.37 -5.44
C VAL A 109 -13.28 1.79 -5.60
N ALA A 110 -13.40 0.68 -6.34
CA ALA A 110 -14.69 0.11 -6.74
C ALA A 110 -15.28 -0.86 -5.70
N GLU A 111 -14.45 -1.48 -4.86
CA GLU A 111 -14.87 -2.44 -3.85
C GLU A 111 -13.75 -2.66 -2.83
N GLU A 112 -14.10 -2.70 -1.54
CA GLU A 112 -13.28 -3.38 -0.53
C GLU A 112 -13.63 -4.86 -0.58
N LEU A 113 -12.65 -5.71 -0.88
CA LEU A 113 -12.83 -7.15 -0.75
C LEU A 113 -12.76 -7.45 0.75
N ALA A 114 -13.93 -7.64 1.38
CA ALA A 114 -14.01 -8.17 2.73
C ALA A 114 -13.23 -9.50 2.77
N THR A 115 -12.16 -9.53 3.56
CA THR A 115 -11.31 -10.72 3.76
C THR A 115 -11.72 -11.41 5.05
#